data_AF-A0A7X6A9B3-F1
#
_entry.id   AF-A0A7X6A9B3-F1
#
_cell.length_a   1.000
_cell.length_b   1.000
_cell.length_c   1.000
_cell.angle_alpha   90.00
_cell.angle_beta   90.00
_cell.angle_gamma   90.00
#
_symmetry.space_group_name_H-M   'P 1'
#
loop_
_entity.id
_entity.type
_entity.pdbx_description
1 polymer ?
#
loop_
_entity_poly.entity_id
_entity_poly.type
_entity_poly.pdbx_seq_one_letter_code
_entity_poly.pdbx_strand_id
1 'polypeptide(L)'
;QDTHLACDTERAFMARLGGGCQLPFGAHASVTGDALTIRGFVADDDGSRRFQGEMLVSRAEAPDVGKKLAERLLGEGAAEFMVAAEAS
;
A
#
# COMPACT_ATOMS: atom_id res chain seq x y z
N GLN A 1 6.70 -11.77 16.73
CA GLN A 1 7.42 -11.71 15.43
C GLN A 1 6.47 -11.36 14.28
N ASP A 2 5.22 -11.81 14.33
CA ASP A 2 4.25 -11.57 13.26
C ASP A 2 3.81 -10.11 13.10
N THR A 3 3.73 -9.36 14.22
CA THR A 3 3.49 -7.90 14.20
C THR A 3 4.59 -7.15 13.45
N HIS A 4 5.85 -7.57 13.59
CA HIS A 4 6.95 -6.90 12.89
C HIS A 4 6.83 -7.10 11.37
N LEU A 5 6.56 -8.33 10.93
CA LEU A 5 6.35 -8.64 9.52
C LEU A 5 5.18 -7.87 8.91
N ALA A 6 4.05 -7.78 9.63
CA ALA A 6 2.90 -6.98 9.21
C ALA A 6 3.28 -5.49 9.06
N CYS A 7 3.89 -4.90 10.10
CA CYS A 7 4.32 -3.51 10.05
C CYS A 7 5.37 -3.23 8.96
N ASP A 8 6.27 -4.17 8.69
CA ASP A 8 7.28 -4.04 7.63
C ASP A 8 6.62 -4.02 6.25
N THR A 9 5.62 -4.87 6.06
CA THR A 9 4.82 -4.93 4.84
C THR A 9 4.05 -3.62 4.62
N GLU A 10 3.41 -3.08 5.68
CA GLU A 10 2.72 -1.79 5.64
C GLU A 10 3.70 -0.65 5.31
N ARG A 11 4.89 -0.62 5.93
CA ARG A 11 5.92 0.37 5.64
C ARG A 11 6.45 0.27 4.22
N ALA A 12 6.63 -0.93 3.68
CA ALA A 12 7.06 -1.14 2.30
C ALA A 12 6.03 -0.59 1.29
N PHE A 13 4.73 -0.77 1.57
CA PHE A 13 3.66 -0.17 0.77
C PHE A 13 3.74 1.36 0.78
N MET A 14 3.82 1.98 1.97
CA MET A 14 3.89 3.44 2.11
C MET A 14 5.16 4.03 1.49
N ALA A 15 6.31 3.38 1.70
CA ALA A 15 7.59 3.81 1.13
C ALA A 15 7.55 3.79 -0.40
N ARG A 16 6.87 2.81 -1.00
CA ARG A 16 6.73 2.73 -2.46
C ARG A 16 5.82 3.82 -3.03
N LEU A 17 4.79 4.21 -2.30
CA LEU A 17 3.88 5.29 -2.69
C LEU A 17 4.47 6.69 -2.50
N GLY A 18 5.66 6.84 -1.91
CA GLY A 18 6.40 8.10 -1.90
C GLY A 18 5.56 9.29 -1.44
N GLY A 19 5.03 9.23 -0.22
CA GLY A 19 4.13 10.27 0.28
C GLY A 19 4.87 11.52 0.77
N GLY A 20 4.84 12.58 -0.03
CA GLY A 20 4.72 13.93 0.53
C GLY A 20 3.45 14.03 1.38
N CYS A 21 3.43 14.91 2.38
CA CYS A 21 2.51 14.95 3.53
C CYS A 21 0.99 15.04 3.24
N GLN A 22 0.52 14.90 2.00
CA GLN A 22 -0.81 15.37 1.56
C GLN A 22 -1.70 14.32 0.85
N LEU A 23 -1.22 13.10 0.56
CA LEU A 23 -2.08 12.09 -0.10
C LEU A 23 -2.78 11.15 0.90
N PRO A 24 -4.11 10.97 0.81
CA PRO A 24 -4.82 10.00 1.63
C PRO A 24 -4.55 8.56 1.17
N PHE A 25 -3.64 7.87 1.85
CA PHE A 25 -3.37 6.45 1.65
C PHE A 25 -3.28 5.70 2.97
N GLY A 26 -3.45 4.39 2.91
CA GLY A 26 -3.28 3.52 4.07
C GLY A 26 -3.07 2.08 3.66
N ALA A 27 -2.35 1.33 4.48
CA ALA A 27 -2.23 -0.10 4.36
C ALA A 27 -2.39 -0.76 5.73
N HIS A 28 -2.97 -1.95 5.72
CA HIS A 28 -3.10 -2.81 6.88
C HIS A 28 -2.76 -4.25 6.53
N ALA A 29 -1.79 -4.82 7.23
CA ALA A 29 -1.35 -6.19 7.07
C ALA A 29 -1.67 -7.02 8.31
N SER A 30 -1.98 -8.30 8.08
CA SER A 30 -2.25 -9.28 9.12
C SER A 30 -1.62 -10.62 8.76
N VAL A 31 -0.99 -11.27 9.74
CA VAL A 31 -0.38 -12.58 9.57
C VAL A 31 -1.25 -13.62 10.28
N THR A 32 -1.63 -14.68 9.58
CA THR A 32 -2.39 -15.81 10.13
C THR A 32 -1.70 -17.12 9.74
N GLY A 33 -1.12 -17.80 10.71
CA GLY A 33 -0.33 -19.01 10.46
C GLY A 33 0.86 -18.70 9.54
N ASP A 34 0.89 -19.33 8.36
CA ASP A 34 1.95 -19.16 7.36
C ASP A 34 1.56 -18.24 6.19
N ALA A 35 0.48 -17.48 6.36
CA ALA A 35 0.00 -16.53 5.36
C ALA A 35 0.02 -15.09 5.87
N LEU A 36 0.28 -14.16 4.97
CA LEU A 36 0.13 -12.72 5.20
C LEU A 36 -0.91 -12.16 4.22
N THR A 37 -1.89 -11.45 4.77
CA THR A 37 -2.83 -10.64 4.01
C THR A 37 -2.45 -9.18 4.17
N ILE A 38 -2.36 -8.43 3.07
CA ILE A 38 -2.27 -6.98 3.08
C ILE A 38 -3.41 -6.37 2.29
N ARG A 39 -4.04 -5.35 2.88
CA ARG A 39 -5.03 -4.48 2.24
C ARG A 39 -4.48 -3.07 2.19
N GLY A 40 -4.66 -2.38 1.08
CA GLY A 40 -4.18 -1.02 0.92
C GLY A 40 -5.09 -0.20 0.02
N PHE A 41 -5.05 1.11 0.19
CA PHE A 41 -5.77 2.05 -0.66
C PHE A 41 -4.97 3.34 -0.88
N VAL A 42 -5.30 4.01 -1.97
CA VAL A 42 -4.85 5.37 -2.33
C VAL A 42 -6.07 6.13 -2.82
N ALA A 43 -6.30 7.32 -2.30
CA ALA A 43 -7.35 8.22 -2.75
C ALA A 43 -6.77 9.57 -3.19
N ASP A 44 -7.56 10.34 -3.93
CA ASP A 44 -7.30 11.75 -4.18
C ASP A 44 -7.51 12.60 -2.92
N ASP A 45 -7.16 13.88 -3.01
CA ASP A 45 -7.20 14.85 -1.91
C ASP A 45 -8.63 15.06 -1.35
N ASP A 46 -9.64 15.03 -2.20
CA ASP A 46 -11.05 15.15 -1.84
C ASP A 46 -11.74 13.81 -1.51
N GLY A 47 -11.08 12.69 -1.79
CA GLY A 47 -11.57 11.33 -1.56
C GLY A 47 -12.64 10.84 -2.54
N SER A 48 -12.92 11.60 -3.61
CA SER A 48 -13.91 11.25 -4.64
C SER A 48 -13.48 10.06 -5.49
N ARG A 49 -12.18 9.89 -5.71
CA ARG A 49 -11.60 8.76 -6.43
C ARG A 49 -10.68 7.97 -5.50
N ARG A 50 -10.86 6.63 -5.48
CA ARG A 50 -9.99 5.74 -4.71
C ARG A 50 -9.67 4.46 -5.47
N PHE A 51 -8.43 4.02 -5.30
CA PHE A 51 -7.95 2.70 -5.68
C PHE A 51 -7.70 1.90 -4.41
N GLN A 52 -8.19 0.67 -4.36
CA GLN A 52 -8.00 -0.22 -3.22
C GLN A 52 -7.73 -1.63 -3.70
N GLY A 53 -6.93 -2.36 -2.93
CA GLY A 53 -6.59 -3.73 -3.28
C GLY A 53 -6.20 -4.56 -2.08
N GLU A 54 -6.28 -5.87 -2.27
CA GLU A 54 -5.84 -6.88 -1.32
C GLU A 54 -4.89 -7.86 -2.01
N MET A 55 -3.93 -8.38 -1.25
CA MET A 55 -3.08 -9.52 -1.63
C MET A 55 -2.94 -10.48 -0.45
N LEU A 56 -3.05 -11.77 -0.73
CA LEU A 56 -2.77 -12.87 0.18
C LEU A 56 -1.54 -13.61 -0.35
N VAL A 57 -0.50 -13.73 0.48
CA VAL A 57 0.75 -14.39 0.11
C VAL A 57 1.24 -15.31 1.22
N SER A 58 2.18 -16.19 0.90
CA SER A 58 2.90 -16.94 1.91
C SER A 58 3.79 -16.01 2.75
N ARG A 59 4.14 -16.43 3.97
CA ARG A 59 5.04 -15.69 4.86
C ARG A 59 6.42 -15.42 4.22
N ALA A 60 6.86 -16.28 3.32
CA ALA A 60 8.12 -16.13 2.59
C ALA A 60 8.11 -14.98 1.57
N GLU A 61 6.92 -14.61 1.05
CA GLU A 61 6.74 -13.57 0.05
C GLU A 61 6.34 -12.20 0.64
N ALA A 62 6.07 -12.18 1.95
CA ALA A 62 5.70 -10.99 2.71
C ALA A 62 6.65 -9.78 2.54
N PRO A 63 7.99 -9.92 2.45
CA PRO A 63 8.87 -8.76 2.31
C PRO A 63 8.58 -7.89 1.09
N ASP A 64 8.10 -8.48 -0.01
CA ASP A 64 7.86 -7.77 -1.28
C ASP A 64 6.39 -7.41 -1.51
N VAL A 65 5.45 -8.03 -0.79
CA VAL A 65 4.01 -7.91 -1.11
C VAL A 65 3.46 -6.49 -0.92
N GLY A 66 3.98 -5.74 0.07
CA GLY A 66 3.60 -4.34 0.27
C GLY A 66 3.96 -3.46 -0.94
N LYS A 67 5.17 -3.63 -1.48
CA LYS A 67 5.62 -2.93 -2.68
C LYS A 67 4.80 -3.35 -3.91
N LYS A 68 4.56 -4.65 -4.09
CA LYS A 68 3.75 -5.18 -5.20
C LYS A 68 2.33 -4.62 -5.20
N LEU A 69 1.70 -4.54 -4.03
CA LEU A 69 0.36 -3.97 -3.90
C LEU A 69 0.36 -2.49 -4.30
N ALA A 70 1.34 -1.71 -3.81
CA ALA A 70 1.48 -0.31 -4.18
C ALA A 70 1.68 -0.13 -5.69
N GLU A 71 2.58 -0.90 -6.32
CA GLU A 71 2.84 -0.85 -7.76
C GLU A 71 1.60 -1.20 -8.59
N ARG A 72 0.80 -2.16 -8.13
CA ARG A 72 -0.49 -2.46 -8.77
C ARG A 72 -1.42 -1.27 -8.73
N LEU A 73 -1.65 -0.67 -7.55
CA LEU A 73 -2.56 0.48 -7.43
C LEU A 73 -2.08 1.68 -8.26
N LEU A 74 -0.76 1.91 -8.33
CA LEU A 74 -0.18 2.94 -9.20
C LEU A 74 -0.45 2.67 -10.68
N GLY A 75 -0.31 1.42 -11.12
CA GLY A 75 -0.61 1.01 -12.50
C GLY A 75 -2.10 1.08 -12.85
N GLU A 76 -2.99 1.00 -11.87
CA GLU A 76 -4.45 1.15 -12.06
C GLU A 76 -4.89 2.62 -12.22
N GLY A 77 -4.01 3.58 -11.90
CA GLY A 77 -4.29 5.01 -12.04
C GLY A 77 -4.00 5.83 -10.77
N ALA A 78 -3.62 5.20 -9.65
CA ALA A 78 -3.27 5.94 -8.44
C ALA A 78 -2.01 6.82 -8.61
N ALA A 79 -1.19 6.54 -9.64
CA ALA A 79 -0.05 7.38 -9.99
C ALA A 79 -0.47 8.81 -10.39
N GLU A 80 -1.69 9.00 -10.91
CA GLU A 80 -2.22 10.34 -11.24
C GLU A 80 -2.36 11.22 -9.99
N PHE A 81 -2.68 10.61 -8.84
CA PHE A 81 -2.81 11.35 -7.57
C PHE A 81 -1.45 11.79 -7.04
N MET A 82 -0.39 11.00 -7.28
CA MET A 82 0.97 11.33 -6.87
C MET A 82 1.52 12.57 -7.59
N VAL A 83 1.31 12.66 -8.91
CA VAL A 83 1.77 13.81 -9.71
C VAL A 83 1.03 15.09 -9.34
N ALA A 84 -0.26 15.00 -9.02
CA ALA A 84 -1.05 16.16 -8.61
C ALA A 84 -0.58 16.78 -7.29
N ALA A 85 -0.07 15.98 -6.35
CA ALA A 85 0.38 16.44 -5.04
C ALA A 85 1.73 17.19 -5.06
N GLU A 86 2.58 16.98 -6.06
CA GLU A 86 3.88 17.66 -6.19
C GLU A 86 3.77 19.03 -6.91
N ALA A 87 2.59 19.39 -7.42
CA ALA A 87 2.38 20.58 -8.24
C ALA A 87 1.81 21.81 -7.49
N SER A 88 1.82 21.83 -6.14
CA SER A 88 1.36 22.97 -5.32
C SER A 88 2.44 23.56 -4.43
#